data_AF-A0A660YYU4-F1
#
_entry.id   AF-A0A660YYU4-F1
#
_cell.length_a   1.000
_cell.length_b   1.000
_cell.length_c   1.000
_cell.angle_alpha   90.00
_cell.angle_beta   90.00
_cell.angle_gamma   90.00
#
_symmetry.space_group_name_H-M   'P 1'
#
loop_
_entity.id
_entity.type
_entity.pdbx_description
1 polymer ?
#
loop_
_entity_poly.entity_id
_entity_poly.type
_entity_poly.pdbx_seq_one_letter_code
_entity_poly.pdbx_strand_id
1 'polypeptide(L)'
;MSEEQKSSNNNNRRDFLGMLLGGGFFAWIISLFYPVLKYLDPPKVEEVKVSSVKIGAVEDMEKDSGKIIKFGNKPVIVVRKPEGEYVAFVGVCTHLDCIV
;
A
#
# COMPACT_ATOMS: atom_id res chain seq x y z
N MET A 1 15.72 -36.77 -3.39
CA MET A 1 16.78 -37.15 -2.43
C MET A 1 18.01 -37.40 -3.27
N SER A 2 18.66 -36.31 -3.68
CA SER A 2 19.70 -36.32 -4.70
C SER A 2 20.97 -35.78 -4.07
N GLU A 3 21.80 -36.73 -3.69
CA GLU A 3 23.26 -36.68 -3.70
C GLU A 3 23.90 -35.53 -2.93
N GLU A 4 24.05 -35.79 -1.63
CA GLU A 4 25.06 -35.15 -0.80
C GLU A 4 26.44 -35.77 -1.09
N GLN A 5 27.42 -34.86 -1.18
CA GLN A 5 28.86 -35.05 -0.94
C GLN A 5 29.78 -35.45 -2.11
N LYS A 6 30.54 -34.44 -2.56
CA LYS A 6 31.95 -34.63 -2.91
C LYS A 6 32.77 -33.39 -2.60
N SER A 7 33.75 -33.51 -1.70
CA SER A 7 35.12 -33.04 -1.99
C SER A 7 36.09 -33.56 -0.92
N SER A 8 36.99 -34.43 -1.37
CA SER A 8 38.12 -34.97 -0.63
C SER A 8 39.12 -33.89 -0.25
N ASN A 9 39.58 -33.97 1.00
CA ASN A 9 40.59 -33.16 1.67
C ASN A 9 41.92 -33.05 0.89
N ASN A 10 42.04 -32.09 -0.04
CA ASN A 10 43.31 -31.51 -0.55
C ASN A 10 43.10 -30.24 -1.42
N ASN A 11 42.03 -29.46 -1.18
CA ASN A 11 41.68 -28.26 -1.97
C ASN A 11 41.04 -27.12 -1.15
N ASN A 12 41.29 -27.05 0.17
CA ASN A 12 40.65 -26.07 1.07
C ASN A 12 40.73 -24.61 0.58
N ARG A 13 41.85 -24.22 -0.06
CA ARG A 13 42.01 -22.85 -0.60
C ARG A 13 41.15 -22.60 -1.83
N ARG A 14 41.03 -23.60 -2.73
CA ARG A 14 40.25 -23.47 -3.98
C ARG A 14 38.76 -23.50 -3.70
N ASP A 15 38.34 -24.36 -2.77
CA ASP A 15 36.95 -24.46 -2.35
C ASP A 15 36.51 -23.21 -1.55
N PHE A 16 37.41 -22.66 -0.71
CA PHE A 16 37.19 -21.37 -0.06
C PHE A 16 37.01 -20.21 -1.06
N LEU A 17 37.89 -20.13 -2.08
CA LEU A 17 37.75 -19.13 -3.15
C LEU A 17 36.44 -19.32 -3.93
N GLY A 18 36.05 -20.57 -4.22
CA GLY A 18 34.79 -20.89 -4.90
C GLY A 18 33.56 -20.43 -4.11
N MET A 19 33.55 -20.67 -2.80
CA MET A 19 32.48 -20.22 -1.90
C MET A 19 32.40 -18.69 -1.85
N LEU A 20 33.54 -18.00 -1.73
CA LEU A 20 33.60 -16.54 -1.65
C LEU A 20 33.13 -15.89 -2.95
N LEU A 21 33.61 -16.37 -4.10
CA LEU A 21 33.22 -15.84 -5.40
C LEU A 21 31.75 -16.17 -5.73
N GLY A 22 31.30 -17.39 -5.43
CA GLY A 22 29.90 -17.79 -5.62
C GLY A 22 28.93 -17.00 -4.73
N GLY A 23 29.27 -16.85 -3.45
CA GLY A 23 28.49 -16.04 -2.50
C GLY A 23 28.47 -14.56 -2.89
N GLY A 24 29.61 -14.00 -3.31
CA GLY A 24 29.69 -12.62 -3.79
C GLY A 24 28.86 -12.38 -5.05
N PHE A 25 28.90 -13.30 -6.01
CA PHE A 25 28.08 -13.23 -7.22
C PHE A 25 26.59 -13.33 -6.90
N PHE A 26 26.19 -14.22 -6.00
CA PHE A 26 24.80 -14.33 -5.56
C PHE A 26 24.31 -13.08 -4.82
N ALA A 27 25.15 -12.52 -3.94
CA ALA A 27 24.85 -11.27 -3.25
C ALA A 27 24.70 -10.10 -4.25
N TRP A 28 25.53 -10.07 -5.29
CA TRP A 28 25.43 -9.07 -6.36
C TRP A 28 24.11 -9.19 -7.14
N ILE A 29 23.70 -10.41 -7.48
CA ILE A 29 22.39 -10.67 -8.11
C ILE A 29 21.25 -10.18 -7.20
N ILE A 30 21.27 -10.52 -5.91
CA ILE A 30 20.25 -10.07 -4.95
C ILE A 30 20.21 -8.53 -4.90
N SER A 31 21.36 -7.87 -4.86
CA SER A 31 21.43 -6.41 -4.83
C SER A 31 20.82 -5.77 -6.08
N LEU A 32 20.93 -6.44 -7.24
CA LEU A 32 20.32 -5.97 -8.48
C LEU A 32 18.80 -6.13 -8.50
N PHE A 33 18.28 -7.24 -7.94
CA PHE A 33 16.84 -7.50 -7.87
C PHE A 33 16.13 -6.81 -6.71
N TYR A 34 16.85 -6.45 -5.64
CA TYR A 34 16.32 -5.72 -4.50
C TYR A 34 15.53 -4.45 -4.88
N PRO A 35 16.04 -3.51 -5.70
CA PRO A 35 15.28 -2.32 -6.07
C PRO A 35 14.02 -2.65 -6.88
N VAL A 36 14.03 -3.70 -7.70
CA VAL A 36 12.84 -4.13 -8.46
C VAL A 36 11.73 -4.59 -7.51
N LEU A 37 12.08 -5.39 -6.51
CA LEU A 37 11.13 -5.84 -5.49
C LEU A 37 10.70 -4.68 -4.59
N LYS A 38 11.63 -3.80 -4.22
CA LYS A 38 11.36 -2.66 -3.35
C LYS A 38 10.48 -1.61 -4.04
N TYR A 39 10.56 -1.50 -5.36
CA TYR A 39 9.70 -0.61 -6.14
C TYR A 39 8.22 -1.00 -6.10
N LEU A 40 7.90 -2.28 -5.85
CA LEU A 40 6.51 -2.73 -5.68
C LEU A 40 5.90 -2.29 -4.35
N ASP A 41 6.72 -1.95 -3.36
CA ASP A 41 6.28 -1.43 -2.07
C ASP A 41 6.05 0.08 -2.20
N PRO A 42 4.78 0.54 -2.24
CA PRO A 42 4.49 1.93 -2.51
C PRO A 42 5.11 2.85 -1.44
N PRO A 43 5.65 4.01 -1.81
CA PRO A 43 6.13 4.97 -0.83
C PRO A 43 4.97 5.44 0.04
N LYS A 44 5.25 5.72 1.32
CA LYS A 44 4.28 6.35 2.22
C LYS A 44 3.95 7.74 1.68
N VAL A 45 2.82 7.86 0.99
CA VAL A 45 2.30 9.16 0.55
C VAL A 45 1.74 9.86 1.77
N GLU A 46 2.18 11.08 2.06
CA GLU A 46 1.52 11.90 3.08
C GLU A 46 0.09 12.18 2.62
N GLU A 47 -0.89 11.60 3.30
CA GLU A 47 -2.28 11.95 3.07
C GLU A 47 -2.46 13.45 3.37
N VAL A 48 -3.03 14.19 2.42
CA VAL A 48 -3.37 15.60 2.63
C VAL A 48 -4.27 15.68 3.85
N LYS A 49 -3.76 16.25 4.94
CA LYS A 49 -4.51 16.46 6.19
C LYS A 49 -5.58 17.52 5.98
N VAL A 50 -6.70 17.14 5.38
CA VAL A 50 -7.89 17.98 5.33
C VAL A 50 -8.63 17.80 6.64
N SER A 51 -8.70 18.87 7.43
CA SER A 51 -9.46 18.88 8.69
C SER A 51 -10.93 19.23 8.49
N SER A 52 -11.26 19.95 7.40
CA SER A 52 -12.60 20.44 7.13
C SER A 52 -12.78 20.77 5.65
N VAL A 53 -13.97 20.49 5.09
CA VAL A 53 -14.37 20.85 3.72
C VAL A 53 -15.75 21.50 3.76
N LYS A 54 -15.96 22.55 2.95
CA LYS A 54 -17.28 23.19 2.79
C LYS A 54 -18.13 22.37 1.82
N ILE A 55 -19.38 22.09 2.20
CA ILE A 55 -20.26 21.11 1.52
C ILE A 55 -21.25 21.80 0.54
N GLY A 56 -21.43 23.11 0.67
CA GLY A 56 -22.36 23.94 -0.09
C GLY A 56 -23.23 24.81 0.83
N ALA A 57 -24.22 25.50 0.27
CA ALA A 57 -25.24 26.17 1.06
C ALA A 57 -26.23 25.15 1.64
N VAL A 58 -26.90 25.52 2.73
CA VAL A 58 -27.96 24.68 3.35
C VAL A 58 -29.13 24.47 2.39
N GLU A 59 -29.34 25.43 1.48
CA GLU A 59 -30.36 25.42 0.43
C GLU A 59 -30.04 24.40 -0.69
N ASP A 60 -28.76 24.04 -0.86
CA ASP A 60 -28.32 23.12 -1.92
C ASP A 60 -28.56 21.64 -1.59
N MET A 61 -29.05 21.32 -0.38
CA MET A 61 -29.36 19.95 0.05
C MET A 61 -30.81 19.86 0.50
N GLU A 62 -31.64 19.14 -0.24
CA GLU A 62 -33.02 18.86 0.13
C GLU A 62 -33.10 17.98 1.38
N LYS A 63 -34.25 18.00 2.06
CA LYS A 63 -34.50 17.06 3.18
C LYS A 63 -34.60 15.65 2.62
N ASP A 64 -34.12 14.67 3.41
CA ASP A 64 -34.10 13.26 3.02
C ASP A 64 -33.23 12.99 1.77
N SER A 65 -32.18 13.81 1.58
CA SER A 65 -31.22 13.68 0.49
C SER A 65 -29.80 13.41 1.00
N GLY A 66 -29.01 12.74 0.16
CA GLY A 66 -27.59 12.48 0.38
C GLY A 66 -26.73 13.12 -0.71
N LYS A 67 -25.56 13.65 -0.33
CA LYS A 67 -24.58 14.23 -1.26
C LYS A 67 -23.20 13.65 -1.00
N ILE A 68 -22.54 13.18 -2.06
CA ILE A 68 -21.15 12.72 -2.00
C ILE A 68 -20.22 13.91 -2.23
N ILE A 69 -19.26 14.08 -1.33
CA ILE A 69 -18.22 15.10 -1.39
C ILE A 69 -16.84 14.46 -1.32
N LYS A 70 -15.84 15.17 -1.83
CA LYS A 70 -14.43 14.77 -1.71
C LYS A 70 -13.86 15.32 -0.40
N PHE A 71 -13.43 14.44 0.51
CA PHE A 71 -12.71 14.79 1.73
C PHE A 71 -11.30 14.21 1.66
N GLY A 72 -10.36 14.99 1.12
CA GLY A 72 -9.00 14.53 0.84
C GLY A 72 -8.98 13.51 -0.28
N ASN A 73 -8.48 12.31 0.01
CA ASN A 73 -8.41 11.21 -0.95
C ASN A 73 -9.59 10.23 -0.84
N LYS A 74 -10.49 10.41 0.13
CA LYS A 74 -11.64 9.52 0.34
C LYS A 74 -12.97 10.25 0.07
N PRO A 75 -13.95 9.59 -0.56
CA PRO A 75 -15.30 10.12 -0.67
C PRO A 75 -16.00 10.05 0.69
N VAL A 76 -16.79 11.07 1.00
CA VAL A 76 -17.64 11.16 2.18
C VAL A 76 -19.06 11.42 1.72
N ILE A 77 -20.02 10.70 2.29
CA ILE A 77 -21.44 10.92 2.05
C ILE A 77 -22.02 11.70 3.22
N VAL A 78 -22.73 12.79 2.90
CA VAL A 78 -23.44 13.62 3.88
C VAL A 78 -24.92 13.45 3.63
N VAL A 79 -25.65 13.03 4.67
CA VAL A 79 -27.09 12.80 4.63
C VAL A 79 -27.79 13.84 5.48
N ARG A 80 -28.80 14.50 4.90
CA ARG A 80 -29.71 15.41 5.62
C ARG A 80 -30.96 14.64 6.03
N LYS A 81 -31.10 14.36 7.33
CA LYS A 81 -32.27 13.67 7.90
C LYS A 81 -33.54 14.51 7.69
N PRO A 82 -34.74 13.89 7.69
CA PRO A 82 -36.01 14.61 7.57
C PRO A 82 -36.22 15.66 8.68
N GLU A 83 -35.66 15.42 9.86
CA GLU A 83 -35.64 16.33 11.02
C GLU A 83 -34.76 17.58 10.80
N GLY A 84 -33.93 17.59 9.75
CA GLY A 84 -33.03 18.70 9.40
C GLY A 84 -31.61 18.55 9.91
N GLU A 85 -31.30 17.49 10.66
CA GLU A 85 -29.96 17.16 11.14
C GLU A 85 -29.08 16.60 10.01
N TYR A 86 -27.76 16.83 10.12
CA TYR A 86 -26.76 16.33 9.19
C TYR A 86 -25.94 15.21 9.82
N VAL A 87 -25.74 14.13 9.06
CA VAL A 87 -24.84 13.04 9.43
C VAL A 87 -23.88 12.79 8.29
N ALA A 88 -22.60 12.62 8.61
CA ALA A 88 -21.56 12.34 7.63
C ALA A 88 -20.97 10.95 7.86
N PHE A 89 -20.80 10.20 6.78
CA PHE A 89 -20.17 8.88 6.78
C PHE A 89 -19.06 8.83 5.74
N VAL A 90 -18.07 7.97 5.99
CA VAL A 90 -17.11 7.63 4.94
C VAL A 90 -17.86 6.84 3.87
N GLY A 91 -17.91 7.35 2.64
CA GLY A 91 -18.62 6.75 1.51
C GLY A 91 -17.82 5.61 0.86
N VAL A 92 -17.17 4.79 1.68
CA VAL A 92 -16.29 3.71 1.26
C VAL A 92 -16.74 2.42 1.94
N CYS A 93 -17.07 1.43 1.14
CA CYS A 93 -17.47 0.12 1.61
C CYS A 93 -16.30 -0.57 2.31
N THR A 94 -16.52 -1.03 3.53
CA THR A 94 -15.52 -1.75 4.34
C THR A 94 -15.14 -3.12 3.77
N HIS A 95 -15.83 -3.62 2.74
CA HIS A 95 -15.54 -4.90 2.11
C HIS A 95 -14.39 -4.81 1.11
N LEU A 96 -14.49 -3.89 0.15
CA LEU A 96 -13.61 -3.83 -1.02
C LEU A 96 -13.29 -2.39 -1.47
N ASP A 97 -13.49 -1.39 -0.60
CA ASP A 97 -13.26 0.03 -0.90
C ASP A 97 -14.08 0.59 -2.09
N CYS A 98 -15.23 -0.02 -2.41
CA CYS A 98 -16.17 0.54 -3.38
C CYS A 98 -16.82 1.83 -2.86
N ILE A 99 -17.11 2.76 -3.76
CA ILE A 99 -17.89 3.96 -3.44
C ILE A 99 -19.37 3.57 -3.34
N VAL A 100 -19.98 3.88 -2.20
CA VAL A 100 -21.38 3.56 -1.87
C VAL A 100 -22.15 4.78 -1.40
#